data_AF-A0A1I1AB20-F1
#
_entry.id   AF-A0A1I1AB20-F1
#
_cell.length_a   1.000
_cell.length_b   1.000
_cell.length_c   1.000
_cell.angle_alpha   90.00
_cell.angle_beta   90.00
_cell.angle_gamma   90.00
#
_symmetry.space_group_name_H-M   'P 1'
#
loop_
_entity.id
_entity.type
_entity.pdbx_description
1 polymer ?
#
loop_
_entity_poly.entity_id
_entity_poly.type
_entity_poly.pdbx_seq_one_letter_code
_entity_poly.pdbx_strand_id
1 'polypeptide(L)'
;MLESRDLDVVLANAREARAVPGRKSDVNDAQWLQRLHACGLLRASFRPSRNIAELRAYFRARERHTDYAAAHIQHMQKALTFMNIQLHHVISTVTGVTGMKIIRAIVAGERDPDKLR
;
A
#
# COMPACT_ATOMS: atom_id res chain seq x y z
N MET A 1 6.47 16.73 9.12
CA MET A 1 5.28 16.15 9.80
C MET A 1 4.93 17.09 10.94
N LEU A 2 3.67 17.27 11.35
CA LEU A 2 3.29 18.33 12.32
C LEU A 2 4.11 18.29 13.63
N GLU A 3 4.52 17.09 14.07
CA GLU A 3 5.41 16.87 15.23
C GLU A 3 6.83 17.44 15.08
N SER A 4 7.33 17.61 13.85
CA SER A 4 8.63 18.24 13.60
C SER A 4 8.58 19.76 13.70
N ARG A 5 7.42 20.32 14.08
CA ARG A 5 7.19 21.75 14.32
C ARG A 5 6.76 22.01 15.77
N ASP A 6 7.11 21.11 16.70
CA ASP A 6 6.76 21.16 18.13
C ASP A 6 5.26 21.28 18.41
N LEU A 7 4.43 20.75 17.50
CA LEU A 7 2.99 20.66 17.71
C LEU A 7 2.65 19.38 18.44
N ASP A 8 1.84 19.48 19.49
CA ASP A 8 1.20 18.32 20.11
C ASP A 8 0.10 17.79 19.18
N VAL A 9 0.24 16.53 18.78
CA VAL A 9 -0.65 15.89 17.80
C VAL A 9 -1.44 14.78 18.46
N VAL A 10 -2.69 15.08 18.77
CA VAL A 10 -3.65 14.12 19.32
C VAL A 10 -4.38 13.39 18.19
N LEU A 11 -4.28 12.06 18.17
CA LEU A 11 -5.12 11.21 17.33
C LEU A 11 -6.43 10.96 18.07
N ALA A 12 -7.58 11.40 17.55
CA ALA A 12 -8.89 11.14 18.14
C ALA A 12 -9.69 10.14 17.29
N ASN A 13 -10.49 9.29 17.95
CA ASN A 13 -11.33 8.33 17.25
C ASN A 13 -12.49 9.05 16.55
N ALA A 14 -12.62 8.87 15.24
CA ALA A 14 -13.68 9.51 14.46
C ALA A 14 -15.10 9.13 14.94
N ARG A 15 -15.30 7.95 15.52
CA ARG A 15 -16.60 7.54 16.08
C ARG A 15 -16.93 8.30 17.36
N GLU A 16 -15.93 8.59 18.18
CA GLU A 16 -16.09 9.33 19.45
C GLU A 16 -16.16 10.85 19.21
N ALA A 17 -15.45 11.35 18.20
CA ALA A 17 -15.42 12.75 17.82
C ALA A 17 -16.62 13.18 16.96
N ARG A 18 -17.50 12.25 16.58
CA ARG A 18 -18.64 12.50 15.69
C ARG A 18 -19.90 12.76 16.49
N ALA A 19 -20.12 14.02 16.86
CA ALA A 19 -21.41 14.49 17.32
C ALA A 19 -21.54 16.02 17.14
N VAL A 20 -21.95 16.46 15.95
CA VAL A 20 -22.56 17.79 15.77
C VAL A 20 -23.92 17.57 15.11
N PRO A 21 -25.03 17.68 15.85
CA PRO A 21 -26.36 17.72 15.26
C PRO A 21 -26.50 19.01 14.42
N GLY A 22 -26.75 18.92 13.12
CA GLY A 22 -26.99 20.09 12.25
C GLY A 22 -26.26 20.06 10.91
N ARG A 23 -26.20 21.23 10.25
CA ARG A 23 -25.63 21.43 8.90
C ARG A 23 -24.09 21.34 8.96
N LYS A 24 -23.59 20.11 8.81
CA LYS A 24 -22.17 19.75 8.76
C LYS A 24 -21.49 20.38 7.53
N SER A 25 -20.50 21.24 7.77
CA SER A 25 -19.54 21.72 6.77
C SER A 25 -18.13 21.45 7.30
N ASP A 26 -17.16 21.21 6.42
CA ASP A 26 -15.77 20.90 6.84
C ASP A 26 -15.19 22.00 7.75
N VAL A 27 -15.59 23.25 7.53
CA VAL A 27 -15.19 24.41 8.35
C VAL A 27 -15.81 24.34 9.74
N ASN A 28 -17.13 24.12 9.84
CA ASN A 28 -17.82 24.04 11.13
C ASN A 28 -17.36 22.84 11.95
N ASP A 29 -17.07 21.71 11.30
CA ASP A 29 -16.53 20.52 11.95
C ASP A 29 -15.13 20.76 12.51
N ALA A 30 -14.25 21.42 11.75
CA ALA A 30 -12.90 21.74 12.22
C ALA A 30 -12.95 22.68 13.45
N GLN A 31 -13.81 23.69 13.43
CA GLN A 31 -14.02 24.58 14.57
C GLN A 31 -14.59 23.85 15.79
N TRP A 32 -15.51 22.92 15.59
CA TRP A 32 -16.06 22.09 16.65
C TRP A 32 -14.98 21.20 17.29
N LEU A 33 -14.20 20.50 16.47
CA LEU A 33 -13.09 19.66 16.94
C LEU A 33 -12.03 20.48 17.69
N GLN A 34 -11.72 21.68 17.23
CA GLN A 34 -10.82 22.60 17.93
C GLN A 34 -11.34 22.93 19.34
N ARG A 35 -12.63 23.26 19.47
CA ARG A 35 -13.26 23.57 20.78
C ARG A 35 -13.21 22.36 21.70
N LEU A 36 -13.52 21.16 21.21
CA LEU A 36 -13.43 19.93 21.99
C LEU A 36 -11.98 19.64 22.44
N HIS A 37 -11.00 19.90 21.57
CA HIS A 37 -9.58 19.77 21.91
C HIS A 37 -9.17 20.76 23.01
N ALA A 38 -9.56 22.04 22.88
CA ALA A 38 -9.25 23.08 23.86
C ALA A 38 -9.87 22.81 25.24
N CYS A 39 -11.05 22.21 25.29
CA CYS A 39 -11.71 21.81 26.54
C CYS A 39 -11.24 20.45 27.10
N GLY A 40 -10.30 19.76 26.44
CA GLY A 40 -9.84 18.42 26.86
C GLY A 40 -10.90 17.33 26.75
N LEU A 41 -11.97 17.55 25.98
CA LEU A 41 -13.08 16.61 25.81
C LEU A 41 -12.81 15.55 24.73
N LEU A 42 -11.72 15.71 23.96
CA LEU A 42 -11.26 14.68 23.02
C LEU A 42 -10.40 13.65 23.74
N ARG A 43 -10.88 12.41 23.76
CA ARG A 43 -10.09 11.27 24.20
C ARG A 43 -9.00 10.96 23.18
N ALA A 44 -7.74 11.10 23.59
CA ALA A 44 -6.61 10.67 22.80
C ALA A 44 -6.65 9.15 22.58
N SER A 45 -6.60 8.74 21.33
CA SER A 45 -6.38 7.36 20.92
C SER A 45 -4.90 7.03 21.00
N PHE A 46 -4.60 5.75 21.25
CA PHE A 46 -3.22 5.28 21.27
C PHE A 46 -2.54 5.52 19.92
N ARG A 47 -1.48 6.32 19.94
CA ARG A 47 -0.57 6.49 18.82
C ARG A 47 0.80 5.96 19.23
N PRO A 48 1.36 4.97 18.52
CA PRO A 48 2.71 4.50 18.81
C PRO A 48 3.72 5.62 18.55
N SER A 49 4.85 5.58 19.26
CA SER A 49 5.96 6.51 19.03
C SER A 49 6.41 6.48 17.56
N ARG A 50 7.00 7.57 17.09
CA ARG A 50 7.41 7.73 15.69
C ARG A 50 8.20 6.53 15.16
N ASN A 51 9.19 6.05 15.91
CA ASN A 51 10.03 4.91 15.53
C ASN A 51 9.21 3.63 15.36
N ILE A 52 8.23 3.38 16.24
CA ILE A 52 7.35 2.21 16.16
C ILE A 52 6.36 2.34 15.00
N ALA A 53 5.85 3.55 14.75
CA ALA A 53 4.97 3.83 13.62
C ALA A 53 5.69 3.61 12.27
N GLU A 54 6.92 4.10 12.14
CA GLU A 54 7.79 3.86 10.97
C GLU A 54 8.05 2.37 10.79
N LEU A 55 8.44 1.66 11.85
CA LEU A 55 8.64 0.20 11.81
C LEU A 55 7.37 -0.54 11.33
N ARG A 56 6.21 -0.21 11.89
CA ARG A 56 4.93 -0.80 11.46
C ARG A 56 4.63 -0.55 10.00
N ALA A 57 4.98 0.62 9.45
CA ALA A 57 4.82 0.90 8.03
C ALA A 57 5.65 -0.04 7.16
N TYR A 58 6.91 -0.31 7.54
CA TYR A 58 7.77 -1.28 6.85
C TYR A 58 7.22 -2.70 6.92
N PHE A 59 6.76 -3.16 8.09
CA PHE A 59 6.16 -4.49 8.23
C PHE A 59 4.92 -4.65 7.35
N ARG A 60 4.02 -3.65 7.34
CA ARG A 60 2.83 -3.67 6.47
C ARG A 60 3.18 -3.60 4.99
N ALA A 61 4.25 -2.92 4.61
CA ALA A 61 4.72 -2.92 3.22
C ALA A 61 5.22 -4.31 2.84
N ARG A 62 6.03 -4.95 3.68
CA ARG A 62 6.53 -6.30 3.46
C ARG A 62 5.39 -7.32 3.33
N GLU A 63 4.45 -7.31 4.27
CA GLU A 63 3.29 -8.20 4.27
C GLU A 63 2.48 -8.08 2.97
N ARG A 64 2.15 -6.84 2.56
CA ARG A 64 1.49 -6.60 1.27
C ARG A 64 2.29 -7.15 0.08
N HIS A 65 3.61 -6.97 0.05
CA HIS A 65 4.44 -7.53 -1.02
C HIS A 65 4.38 -9.05 -1.05
N THR A 66 4.37 -9.71 0.11
CA THR A 66 4.22 -11.17 0.21
C THR A 66 2.85 -11.62 -0.28
N ASP A 67 1.78 -10.97 0.17
CA ASP A 67 0.40 -11.30 -0.21
C ASP A 67 0.17 -11.14 -1.71
N TYR A 68 0.70 -10.06 -2.29
CA TYR A 68 0.55 -9.78 -3.72
C TYR A 68 1.50 -10.57 -4.61
N ALA A 69 2.56 -11.19 -4.08
CA ALA A 69 3.56 -11.90 -4.88
C ALA A 69 2.90 -12.98 -5.76
N ALA A 70 2.03 -13.81 -5.19
CA ALA A 70 1.32 -14.86 -5.94
C ALA A 70 0.39 -14.28 -7.01
N ALA A 71 -0.37 -13.22 -6.68
CA ALA A 71 -1.26 -12.55 -7.61
C ALA A 71 -0.49 -11.92 -8.78
N HIS A 72 0.68 -11.32 -8.53
CA HIS A 72 1.54 -10.79 -9.58
C HIS A 72 2.05 -11.89 -10.52
N ILE A 73 2.41 -13.06 -10.00
CA ILE A 73 2.81 -14.21 -10.83
C ILE A 73 1.66 -14.65 -11.73
N GLN A 74 0.45 -14.76 -11.20
CA GLN A 74 -0.73 -15.12 -11.98
C GLN A 74 -1.07 -14.07 -13.04
N HIS A 75 -0.93 -12.78 -12.73
CA HIS A 75 -1.13 -11.71 -13.71
C HIS A 75 -0.11 -11.79 -14.86
N MET A 76 1.16 -12.06 -14.55
CA MET A 76 2.19 -12.28 -15.56
C MET A 76 1.85 -13.48 -16.46
N GLN A 77 1.46 -14.61 -15.86
CA GLN A 77 1.05 -15.80 -16.62
C GLN A 77 -0.15 -15.51 -17.53
N LYS A 78 -1.17 -14.81 -17.01
CA LYS A 78 -2.35 -14.42 -17.79
C LYS A 78 -1.98 -13.53 -18.97
N ALA A 79 -1.10 -12.55 -18.77
CA ALA A 79 -0.62 -11.68 -19.83
C ALA A 79 0.12 -12.46 -20.93
N LEU A 80 1.01 -13.39 -20.54
CA LEU A 80 1.71 -14.26 -21.49
C LEU A 80 0.73 -15.12 -22.30
N THR A 81 -0.28 -15.71 -21.65
CA THR A 81 -1.32 -16.47 -22.33
C THR A 81 -2.11 -15.62 -23.34
N PHE A 82 -2.45 -14.38 -23.01
CA PHE A 82 -3.12 -13.48 -23.95
C PHE A 82 -2.26 -13.09 -25.16
N MET A 83 -0.93 -13.09 -25.01
CA MET A 83 0.01 -12.89 -26.12
C MET A 83 0.30 -14.17 -26.90
N ASN A 84 -0.41 -15.26 -26.61
CA ASN A 84 -0.19 -16.60 -27.18
C ASN A 84 1.20 -17.17 -26.86
N ILE A 85 1.79 -16.78 -25.73
CA ILE A 85 3.08 -17.27 -25.24
C ILE A 85 2.85 -18.27 -24.10
N GLN A 86 2.93 -19.56 -24.41
CA GLN A 86 2.69 -20.66 -23.48
C GLN A 86 3.94 -21.04 -22.64
N LEU A 87 4.60 -20.03 -22.06
CA LEU A 87 5.85 -20.23 -21.32
C LEU A 87 5.70 -21.23 -20.15
N HIS A 88 4.55 -21.24 -19.49
CA HIS A 88 4.24 -22.13 -18.37
C HIS A 88 4.16 -23.63 -18.72
N HIS A 89 4.08 -23.99 -20.00
CA HIS A 89 4.15 -25.39 -20.45
C HIS A 89 5.60 -25.89 -20.62
N VAL A 90 6.55 -24.97 -20.82
CA VAL A 90 7.93 -25.30 -21.19
C VAL A 90 8.87 -25.21 -19.99
N ILE A 91 8.56 -24.35 -19.01
CA ILE A 91 9.36 -24.16 -17.79
C ILE A 91 8.56 -24.48 -16.53
N SER A 92 9.23 -25.10 -15.55
CA SER A 92 8.63 -25.48 -14.26
C SER A 92 8.23 -24.28 -13.40
N THR A 93 8.87 -23.12 -13.56
CA THR A 93 8.57 -21.92 -12.77
C THR A 93 8.85 -20.64 -13.55
N VAL A 94 7.81 -19.82 -13.77
CA VAL A 94 7.90 -18.56 -14.53
C VAL A 94 8.79 -17.52 -13.85
N THR A 95 8.86 -17.52 -12.51
CA THR A 95 9.75 -16.66 -11.72
C THR A 95 11.17 -17.18 -11.55
N GLY A 96 11.48 -18.36 -12.10
CA GLY A 96 12.83 -18.91 -12.08
C GLY A 96 13.82 -18.07 -12.90
N VAL A 97 15.12 -18.32 -12.73
CA VAL A 97 16.19 -17.58 -13.41
C VAL A 97 15.99 -17.56 -14.93
N THR A 98 15.69 -18.71 -15.53
CA THR A 98 15.44 -18.86 -16.97
C THR A 98 14.16 -18.15 -17.41
N GLY A 99 13.04 -18.38 -16.72
CA GLY A 99 11.76 -17.74 -17.06
C GLY A 99 11.83 -16.22 -17.01
N MET A 100 12.48 -15.67 -15.98
CA MET A 100 12.63 -14.22 -15.85
C MET A 100 13.65 -13.64 -16.84
N LYS A 101 14.66 -14.40 -17.29
CA LYS A 101 15.53 -13.98 -18.40
C LYS A 101 14.73 -13.83 -19.70
N ILE A 102 13.91 -14.83 -20.04
CA ILE A 102 13.05 -14.82 -21.23
C ILE A 102 12.07 -13.66 -21.18
N ILE A 103 11.37 -13.47 -20.05
CA ILE A 103 10.42 -12.36 -19.89
C ILE A 103 11.11 -11.00 -20.04
N ARG A 104 12.29 -10.82 -19.44
CA ARG A 104 13.05 -9.57 -19.60
C ARG A 104 13.50 -9.32 -21.03
N ALA A 105 13.90 -10.37 -21.76
CA ALA A 105 14.24 -10.27 -23.17
C ALA A 105 13.04 -9.87 -24.04
N ILE A 106 11.87 -10.47 -23.80
CA ILE A 106 10.60 -10.10 -24.48
C ILE A 106 10.25 -8.64 -24.21
N VAL A 107 10.34 -8.19 -22.95
CA VAL A 107 10.08 -6.79 -22.57
C VAL A 107 11.07 -5.82 -23.21
N ALA A 108 12.33 -6.25 -23.40
CA ALA A 108 13.34 -5.48 -24.12
C ALA A 108 13.13 -5.43 -25.64
N GLY A 109 12.12 -6.14 -26.16
CA GLY A 109 11.77 -6.16 -27.59
C GLY A 109 12.48 -7.25 -28.39
N GLU A 110 13.16 -8.19 -27.74
CA GLU A 110 13.79 -9.32 -28.43
C GLU A 110 12.72 -10.31 -28.93
N ARG A 111 12.77 -10.63 -30.22
CA ARG A 111 11.82 -11.53 -30.91
C ARG A 111 12.51 -12.73 -31.55
N ASP A 112 13.83 -12.80 -31.46
CA ASP A 112 14.62 -13.89 -32.01
C ASP A 112 14.49 -15.15 -31.11
N PRO A 113 13.93 -16.26 -31.64
CA PRO A 113 13.73 -17.49 -30.87
C PRO A 113 15.03 -18.12 -30.37
N ASP A 114 16.16 -17.94 -31.06
CA ASP A 114 17.44 -18.52 -30.63
C ASP A 114 18.08 -17.77 -29.45
N LYS A 115 17.73 -16.49 -29.26
CA LYS A 115 18.13 -15.69 -28.10
C LYS A 115 17.21 -15.83 -26.89
N LEU A 116 16.03 -16.43 -27.07
CA LEU A 116 15.01 -16.63 -26.04
C LEU A 116 15.05 -18.05 -25.42
N ARG A 117 16.13 -18.80 -25.63
CA ARG A 117 16.33 -20.17 -25.14
C ARG A 117 16.99 -20.25 -23.76
#